data_AF-A0A423XAF2-F1
#
_entry.id   AF-A0A423XAF2-F1
#
_cell.length_a   1.000
_cell.length_b   1.000
_cell.length_c   1.000
_cell.angle_alpha   90.00
_cell.angle_beta   90.00
_cell.angle_gamma   90.00
#
_symmetry.space_group_name_H-M   'P 1'
#
loop_
_entity.id
_entity.type
_entity.pdbx_description
1 polymer ?
#
loop_
_entity_poly.entity_id
_entity_poly.type
_entity_poly.pdbx_seq_one_letter_code
_entity_poly.pdbx_strand_id
1 'polypeptide(L)'
;MAEPSSEDVPAPVQDPDAAYQAFHEYRWDLDKDFLGGLVLALGGYHALAQTASQADIVMHSRIFYYARISGITIPYTGYRQWLVGFHQAQAQASYQQQQEQQPQVWEWDLLEALCNHRDRLTSAQPSSVAQRRDEAAAEKARWMRELLSISAPHGQPDGHGAGGEASNGQHASTPGWMAAAPKGELYVDRRVAASDDDASSPAYPERFAQIIRAVQTGEPVEGIVEIPDIVARNPEVHSVIQSDAVT
;
A
#
# COMPACT_ATOMS: atom_id res chain seq x y z
N MET A 1 -20.28 28.85 -43.95
CA MET A 1 -20.17 29.05 -42.50
C MET A 1 -20.56 27.72 -41.88
N ALA A 2 -19.58 26.85 -41.62
CA ALA A 2 -19.80 25.56 -40.97
C ALA A 2 -19.09 25.64 -39.62
N GLU A 3 -19.87 25.67 -38.53
CA GLU A 3 -19.34 25.56 -37.17
C GLU A 3 -18.92 24.11 -36.92
N PRO A 4 -17.70 23.85 -36.43
CA PRO A 4 -17.30 22.51 -36.03
C PRO A 4 -17.89 22.17 -34.66
N SER A 5 -18.62 21.05 -34.60
CA SER A 5 -19.14 20.43 -33.39
C SER A 5 -18.03 20.14 -32.38
N SER A 6 -18.12 20.78 -31.22
CA SER A 6 -17.33 20.47 -30.03
C SER A 6 -18.02 19.36 -29.25
N GLU A 7 -17.78 18.10 -29.60
CA GLU A 7 -18.20 16.95 -28.78
C GLU A 7 -17.07 15.93 -28.74
N ASP A 8 -16.27 15.99 -27.67
CA ASP A 8 -15.94 14.86 -26.78
C ASP A 8 -14.91 15.35 -25.74
N VAL A 9 -15.41 15.96 -24.66
CA VAL A 9 -14.60 16.18 -23.45
C VAL A 9 -15.25 15.31 -22.38
N PRO A 10 -14.54 14.32 -21.80
CA PRO A 10 -15.09 13.53 -20.70
C PRO A 10 -15.48 14.47 -19.56
N ALA A 11 -16.74 14.37 -19.13
CA ALA A 11 -17.31 15.26 -18.12
C ALA A 11 -16.47 15.24 -16.83
N PRO A 12 -16.25 16.39 -16.16
CA PRO A 12 -15.66 16.41 -14.83
C PRO A 12 -16.56 15.63 -13.87
N VAL A 13 -15.98 14.92 -12.90
CA VAL A 13 -16.73 14.32 -11.78
C VAL A 13 -17.54 15.44 -11.12
N GLN A 14 -18.86 15.44 -11.33
CA GLN A 14 -19.71 16.62 -11.06
C GLN A 14 -19.89 16.94 -9.57
N ASP A 15 -19.56 15.99 -8.69
CA ASP A 15 -19.59 16.18 -7.24
C ASP A 15 -18.49 15.33 -6.56
N PRO A 16 -17.38 15.95 -6.09
CA PRO A 16 -16.31 15.22 -5.42
C PRO A 16 -16.77 14.66 -4.06
N ASP A 17 -17.71 15.31 -3.37
CA ASP A 17 -18.17 14.89 -2.05
C ASP A 17 -19.00 13.61 -2.15
N ALA A 18 -19.86 13.51 -3.17
CA ALA A 18 -20.59 12.27 -3.46
C ALA A 18 -19.64 11.10 -3.78
N ALA A 19 -18.54 11.37 -4.50
CA ALA A 19 -17.52 10.36 -4.78
C ALA A 19 -16.78 9.92 -3.51
N TYR A 20 -16.41 10.86 -2.63
CA TYR A 20 -15.80 10.53 -1.33
C TYR A 20 -16.74 9.73 -0.43
N GLN A 21 -18.01 10.10 -0.40
CA GLN A 21 -19.03 9.38 0.35
C GLN A 21 -19.20 7.95 -0.17
N ALA A 22 -19.35 7.76 -1.49
CA ALA A 22 -19.48 6.44 -2.09
C ALA A 22 -18.23 5.56 -1.86
N PHE A 23 -17.03 6.16 -1.87
CA PHE A 23 -15.78 5.49 -1.50
C PHE A 23 -15.74 5.10 -0.01
N HIS A 24 -16.22 5.97 0.87
CA HIS A 24 -16.23 5.75 2.32
C HIS A 24 -17.25 4.69 2.75
N GLU A 25 -18.42 4.64 2.11
CA GLU A 25 -19.51 3.69 2.39
C GLU A 25 -19.31 2.31 1.73
N TYR A 26 -18.31 2.18 0.87
CA TYR A 26 -18.03 0.92 0.18
C TYR A 26 -17.73 -0.21 1.18
N ARG A 27 -18.25 -1.41 0.92
CA ARG A 27 -18.16 -2.59 1.80
C ARG A 27 -16.83 -3.33 1.63
N TRP A 28 -15.74 -2.69 2.07
CA TRP A 28 -14.38 -3.21 2.01
C TRP A 28 -14.20 -4.57 2.70
N ASP A 29 -15.03 -4.87 3.71
CA ASP A 29 -15.04 -6.10 4.47
C ASP A 29 -15.63 -7.30 3.72
N LEU A 30 -16.43 -7.06 2.68
CA LEU A 30 -17.12 -8.10 1.91
C LEU A 30 -16.44 -8.41 0.58
N ASP A 31 -15.55 -7.54 0.10
CA ASP A 31 -14.84 -7.72 -1.17
C ASP A 31 -13.62 -8.65 -0.99
N LYS A 32 -13.79 -9.90 -1.38
CA LYS A 32 -12.75 -10.94 -1.27
C LYS A 32 -11.56 -10.71 -2.20
N ASP A 33 -11.78 -10.12 -3.38
CA ASP A 33 -10.72 -9.88 -4.35
C ASP A 33 -9.82 -8.75 -3.85
N PHE A 34 -10.43 -7.69 -3.30
CA PHE A 34 -9.71 -6.64 -2.61
C PHE A 34 -8.94 -7.18 -1.41
N LEU A 35 -9.59 -7.94 -0.51
CA LEU A 35 -8.95 -8.45 0.70
C LEU A 35 -7.76 -9.38 0.38
N GLY A 36 -7.90 -10.24 -0.64
CA GLY A 36 -6.81 -11.09 -1.11
C GLY A 36 -5.62 -10.28 -1.63
N GLY A 37 -5.90 -9.26 -2.46
CA GLY A 37 -4.89 -8.34 -2.96
C GLY A 37 -4.22 -7.51 -1.86
N LEU A 38 -5.00 -7.08 -0.86
CA LEU A 38 -4.51 -6.30 0.27
C LEU A 38 -3.57 -7.12 1.16
N VAL A 39 -3.93 -8.38 1.47
CA VAL A 39 -3.04 -9.28 2.22
C VAL A 39 -1.72 -9.47 1.49
N LEU A 40 -1.75 -9.60 0.15
CA LEU A 40 -0.53 -9.69 -0.65
C LEU A 40 0.31 -8.40 -0.57
N ALA A 41 -0.33 -7.23 -0.70
CA ALA A 41 0.33 -5.92 -0.60
C ALA A 41 0.97 -5.68 0.77
N LEU A 42 0.39 -6.25 1.83
CA LEU A 42 0.91 -6.21 3.19
C LEU A 42 1.99 -7.27 3.49
N GLY A 43 2.38 -8.10 2.50
CA GLY A 43 3.42 -9.12 2.66
C GLY A 43 2.92 -10.48 3.16
N GLY A 44 1.62 -10.75 3.06
CA GLY A 44 0.97 -11.98 3.51
C GLY A 44 0.59 -11.99 4.99
N TYR A 45 -0.16 -13.00 5.42
CA TYR A 45 -0.70 -13.07 6.79
C TYR A 45 0.37 -13.02 7.88
N HIS A 46 1.57 -13.56 7.63
CA HIS A 46 2.66 -13.56 8.61
C HIS A 46 3.27 -12.18 8.86
N ALA A 47 3.21 -11.28 7.86
CA ALA A 47 3.76 -9.93 7.94
C ALA A 47 2.76 -8.90 8.49
N LEU A 48 1.48 -9.27 8.61
CA LEU A 48 0.46 -8.37 9.16
C LEU A 48 0.85 -7.87 10.54
N ALA A 49 0.74 -6.57 10.78
CA ALA A 49 1.00 -5.93 12.05
C ALA A 49 0.22 -4.62 12.11
N GLN A 50 -0.32 -4.29 13.29
CA GLN A 50 -1.09 -3.06 13.48
C GLN A 50 -0.15 -1.86 13.58
N THR A 51 0.37 -1.42 12.44
CA THR A 51 1.35 -0.33 12.33
C THR A 51 0.80 0.78 11.44
N ALA A 52 1.24 2.02 11.68
CA ALA A 52 0.87 3.18 10.86
C ALA A 52 1.13 2.96 9.36
N SER A 53 2.32 2.43 9.03
CA SER A 53 2.70 2.09 7.65
C SER A 53 1.71 1.12 6.98
N GLN A 54 1.28 0.07 7.68
CA GLN A 54 0.31 -0.87 7.11
C GLN A 54 -1.08 -0.24 6.94
N ALA A 55 -1.52 0.63 7.84
CA ALA A 55 -2.75 1.38 7.67
C ALA A 55 -2.69 2.34 6.47
N ASP A 56 -1.54 2.98 6.23
CA ASP A 56 -1.31 3.79 5.03
C ASP A 56 -1.35 2.92 3.76
N ILE A 57 -0.77 1.72 3.79
CA ILE A 57 -0.88 0.76 2.67
C ILE A 57 -2.35 0.39 2.43
N VAL A 58 -3.13 0.14 3.48
CA VAL A 58 -4.58 -0.14 3.37
C VAL A 58 -5.30 1.03 2.69
N MET A 59 -5.06 2.27 3.14
CA MET A 59 -5.65 3.48 2.57
C MET A 59 -5.37 3.60 1.07
N HIS A 60 -4.10 3.52 0.67
CA HIS A 60 -3.72 3.66 -0.73
C HIS A 60 -4.21 2.49 -1.59
N SER A 61 -4.23 1.27 -1.03
CA SER A 61 -4.78 0.09 -1.70
C SER A 61 -6.28 0.26 -1.98
N ARG A 62 -7.05 0.82 -1.02
CA ARG A 62 -8.47 1.13 -1.22
C ARG A 62 -8.67 2.15 -2.34
N ILE A 63 -7.92 3.24 -2.32
CA ILE A 63 -8.01 4.30 -3.35
C ILE A 63 -7.72 3.72 -4.74
N PHE A 64 -6.63 2.98 -4.88
CA PHE A 64 -6.24 2.38 -6.15
C PHE A 64 -7.25 1.35 -6.64
N TYR A 65 -7.69 0.45 -5.76
CA TYR A 65 -8.65 -0.58 -6.10
C TYR A 65 -10.01 0.02 -6.48
N TYR A 66 -10.49 1.00 -5.72
CA TYR A 66 -11.74 1.69 -6.03
C TYR A 66 -11.72 2.30 -7.43
N ALA A 67 -10.64 3.03 -7.76
CA ALA A 67 -10.48 3.64 -9.07
C ALA A 67 -10.52 2.61 -10.20
N ARG A 68 -9.94 1.42 -9.97
CA ARG A 68 -9.98 0.31 -10.93
C ARG A 68 -11.39 -0.22 -11.17
N ILE A 69 -12.21 -0.37 -10.12
CA ILE A 69 -13.53 -1.01 -10.24
C ILE A 69 -14.66 -0.05 -10.58
N SER A 70 -14.58 1.22 -10.16
CA SER A 70 -15.62 2.22 -10.38
C SER A 70 -15.32 3.17 -11.54
N GLY A 71 -14.04 3.24 -11.96
CA GLY A 71 -13.55 4.25 -12.90
C GLY A 71 -13.41 5.65 -12.30
N ILE A 72 -13.69 5.82 -11.00
CA ILE A 72 -13.64 7.11 -10.30
C ILE A 72 -12.33 7.22 -9.50
N THR A 73 -11.50 8.19 -9.85
CA THR A 73 -10.27 8.47 -9.11
C THR A 73 -10.54 9.31 -7.87
N ILE A 74 -10.15 8.78 -6.71
CA ILE A 74 -10.26 9.48 -5.43
C ILE A 74 -8.90 10.08 -5.07
N PRO A 75 -8.70 11.40 -5.14
CA PRO A 75 -7.43 12.01 -4.76
C PRO A 75 -7.21 11.91 -3.24
N TYR A 76 -6.07 11.35 -2.82
CA TYR A 76 -5.74 11.14 -1.40
C TYR A 76 -5.85 12.42 -0.56
N THR A 77 -5.28 13.52 -1.04
CA THR A 77 -5.31 14.82 -0.33
C THR A 77 -6.74 15.34 -0.16
N GLY A 78 -7.58 15.23 -1.20
CA GLY A 78 -8.96 15.68 -1.15
C GLY A 78 -9.80 14.82 -0.21
N TYR A 79 -9.65 13.50 -0.28
CA TYR A 79 -10.31 12.57 0.62
C TYR A 79 -9.92 12.79 2.09
N ARG A 80 -8.64 13.08 2.37
CA ARG A 80 -8.20 13.43 3.74
C ARG A 80 -8.86 14.69 4.28
N GLN A 81 -8.99 15.73 3.46
CA GLN A 81 -9.66 16.97 3.87
C GLN A 81 -11.14 16.72 4.13
N TRP A 82 -11.81 15.96 3.25
CA TRP A 82 -13.19 15.54 3.44
C TRP A 82 -13.37 14.71 4.73
N LEU A 83 -12.48 13.76 5.01
CA LEU A 83 -12.50 12.95 6.24
C LEU A 83 -12.45 13.80 7.51
N VAL A 84 -11.62 14.84 7.53
CA VAL A 84 -11.53 15.77 8.68
C VAL A 84 -12.86 16.47 8.92
N GLY A 85 -13.49 16.97 7.86
CA GLY A 85 -14.82 17.59 7.94
C GLY A 85 -15.89 16.60 8.39
N PHE A 86 -15.87 15.37 7.85
CA PHE A 86 -16.78 14.29 8.21
C PHE A 86 -16.69 13.94 9.71
N HIS A 87 -15.48 13.73 10.24
CA HIS A 87 -15.29 13.44 11.66
C HIS A 87 -15.62 14.62 12.57
N GLN A 88 -15.34 15.86 12.13
CA GLN A 88 -15.73 17.05 12.88
C GLN A 88 -17.26 17.20 12.98
N ALA A 89 -17.97 16.97 11.88
CA ALA A 89 -19.43 16.98 11.85
C ALA A 89 -20.02 15.85 12.73
N GLN A 90 -19.43 14.65 12.67
CA GLN A 90 -19.82 13.52 13.52
C GLN A 90 -19.64 13.84 15.01
N ALA A 91 -18.52 14.46 15.39
CA ALA A 91 -18.25 14.87 16.77
C ALA A 91 -19.29 15.89 17.27
N GLN A 92 -19.67 16.87 16.44
CA GLN A 92 -20.72 17.84 16.80
C GLN A 92 -22.09 17.18 17.00
N ALA A 93 -22.47 16.26 16.12
CA ALA A 93 -23.72 15.52 16.22
C ALA A 93 -23.75 14.62 17.47
N SER A 94 -22.63 13.99 17.83
CA SER A 94 -22.52 13.13 19.00
C SER A 94 -22.62 13.91 20.31
N TYR A 95 -22.08 15.13 20.38
CA TYR A 95 -22.25 16.03 21.54
C TYR A 95 -23.73 16.37 21.79
N GLN A 96 -24.51 16.61 20.74
CA GLN A 96 -25.94 16.92 20.88
C GLN A 96 -26.75 15.72 21.37
N GLN A 97 -26.34 14.50 21.03
CA GLN A 97 -27.05 13.27 21.41
C GLN A 97 -26.53 12.63 22.72
N GLN A 98 -25.54 13.23 23.39
CA GLN A 98 -24.88 12.66 24.59
C GLN A 98 -24.42 11.21 24.39
N GLN A 99 -24.08 10.82 23.15
CA GLN A 99 -23.54 9.52 22.82
C GLN A 99 -22.08 9.68 22.45
N GLU A 100 -21.17 8.96 23.10
CA GLU A 100 -19.77 8.86 22.69
C GLU A 100 -19.64 7.87 21.53
N GLN A 101 -19.95 8.31 20.31
CA GLN A 101 -19.63 7.55 19.11
C GLN A 101 -18.17 7.80 18.74
N GLN A 102 -17.35 6.75 18.80
CA GLN A 102 -15.97 6.85 18.32
C GLN A 102 -15.93 7.00 16.79
N PRO A 103 -14.98 7.80 16.26
CA PRO A 103 -14.78 7.93 14.82
C PRO A 103 -14.51 6.54 14.23
N GLN A 104 -15.29 6.16 13.21
CA GLN A 104 -15.08 4.89 12.49
C GLN A 104 -13.87 5.06 11.58
N VAL A 105 -12.85 4.23 11.78
CA VAL A 105 -11.59 4.32 11.03
C VAL A 105 -11.39 3.02 10.28
N TRP A 106 -12.06 2.95 9.14
CA TRP A 106 -12.13 1.75 8.31
C TRP A 106 -10.76 1.15 7.98
N GLU A 107 -9.75 1.97 7.74
CA GLU A 107 -8.39 1.52 7.41
C GLU A 107 -7.79 0.71 8.56
N TRP A 108 -7.97 1.20 9.79
CA TRP A 108 -7.44 0.54 10.98
C TRP A 108 -8.30 -0.64 11.40
N ASP A 109 -9.62 -0.51 11.31
CA ASP A 109 -10.56 -1.56 11.71
C ASP A 109 -10.45 -2.77 10.77
N LEU A 110 -10.21 -2.53 9.47
CA LEU A 110 -9.92 -3.58 8.50
C LEU A 110 -8.57 -4.27 8.78
N LEU A 111 -7.51 -3.49 9.05
CA LEU A 111 -6.20 -4.02 9.42
C LEU A 111 -6.28 -4.86 10.70
N GLU A 112 -7.03 -4.40 11.69
CA GLU A 112 -7.28 -5.10 12.94
C GLU A 112 -8.03 -6.41 12.68
N ALA A 113 -9.06 -6.40 11.84
CA ALA A 113 -9.81 -7.61 11.46
C ALA A 113 -8.88 -8.65 10.81
N LEU A 114 -7.99 -8.23 9.91
CA LEU A 114 -7.00 -9.12 9.28
C LEU A 114 -5.99 -9.68 10.29
N CYS A 115 -5.48 -8.83 11.19
CA CYS A 115 -4.58 -9.28 12.26
C CYS A 115 -5.26 -10.28 13.20
N ASN A 116 -6.52 -10.03 13.57
CA ASN A 116 -7.32 -10.94 14.38
C ASN A 116 -7.53 -12.28 13.67
N HIS A 117 -7.77 -12.27 12.35
CA HIS A 117 -7.86 -13.50 11.57
C HIS A 117 -6.54 -14.28 11.58
N ARG A 118 -5.40 -13.60 11.35
CA ARG A 118 -4.07 -14.21 11.48
C ARG A 118 -3.85 -14.85 12.85
N ASP A 119 -4.14 -14.13 13.94
CA ASP A 119 -3.89 -14.63 15.30
C ASP A 119 -4.73 -15.88 15.63
N ARG A 120 -5.93 -16.01 15.03
CA ARG A 120 -6.73 -17.24 15.11
C ARG A 120 -6.08 -18.40 14.36
N LEU A 121 -5.47 -18.14 13.21
CA LEU A 121 -4.75 -19.16 12.43
C LEU A 121 -3.45 -19.61 13.13
N THR A 122 -2.74 -18.70 13.79
CA THR A 122 -1.46 -18.99 14.45
C THR A 122 -1.58 -19.45 15.91
N SER A 123 -2.80 -19.51 16.46
CA SER A 123 -3.04 -19.89 17.86
C SER A 123 -2.19 -19.08 18.85
N ALA A 124 -2.13 -17.76 18.67
CA ALA A 124 -1.29 -16.87 19.45
C ALA A 124 -1.67 -16.83 20.95
N GLN A 125 -0.67 -16.66 21.82
CA GLN A 125 -0.86 -16.55 23.27
C GLN A 125 -1.67 -15.30 23.65
N PRO A 126 -2.62 -15.39 24.59
CA PRO A 126 -3.55 -14.29 24.90
C PRO A 126 -2.85 -13.06 25.48
N SER A 127 -1.80 -13.23 26.30
CA SER A 127 -1.04 -12.13 26.89
C SER A 127 -0.27 -11.32 25.84
N SER A 128 0.38 -12.01 24.89
CA SER A 128 1.07 -11.37 23.76
C SER A 128 0.09 -10.63 22.84
N VAL A 129 -1.11 -11.19 22.62
CA VAL A 129 -2.15 -10.51 21.82
C VAL A 129 -2.67 -9.27 22.53
N ALA A 130 -2.90 -9.32 23.86
CA ALA A 130 -3.33 -8.17 24.64
C ALA A 130 -2.31 -7.02 24.58
N GLN A 131 -1.03 -7.30 24.83
CA GLN A 131 0.02 -6.28 24.74
C GLN A 131 0.11 -5.65 23.35
N ARG A 132 0.07 -6.46 22.28
CA ARG A 132 0.07 -5.95 20.90
C ARG A 132 -1.15 -5.07 20.59
N ARG A 133 -2.32 -5.35 21.19
CA ARG A 133 -3.52 -4.52 21.04
C ARG A 133 -3.37 -3.17 21.75
N ASP A 134 -2.77 -3.14 22.93
CA ASP A 134 -2.54 -1.89 23.65
C ASP A 134 -1.53 -0.99 22.91
N GLU A 135 -0.44 -1.58 22.42
CA GLU A 135 0.55 -0.90 21.57
C GLU A 135 -0.11 -0.38 20.29
N ALA A 136 -0.94 -1.20 19.64
CA ALA A 136 -1.66 -0.82 18.45
C ALA A 136 -2.71 0.26 18.68
N ALA A 137 -3.37 0.30 19.85
CA ALA A 137 -4.30 1.36 20.20
C ALA A 137 -3.57 2.70 20.34
N ALA A 138 -2.37 2.70 20.93
CA ALA A 138 -1.53 3.89 21.00
C ALA A 138 -1.06 4.35 19.61
N GLU A 139 -0.66 3.41 18.75
CA GLU A 139 -0.30 3.68 17.35
C GLU A 139 -1.49 4.19 16.53
N LYS A 140 -2.69 3.60 16.67
CA LYS A 140 -3.94 4.09 16.07
C LYS A 140 -4.18 5.54 16.47
N ALA A 141 -4.09 5.86 17.75
CA ALA A 141 -4.29 7.23 18.24
C ALA A 141 -3.28 8.24 17.69
N ARG A 142 -2.03 7.80 17.44
CA ARG A 142 -1.00 8.63 16.80
C ARG A 142 -1.31 8.83 15.32
N TRP A 143 -1.56 7.75 14.60
CA TRP A 143 -1.87 7.77 13.17
C TRP A 143 -3.14 8.57 12.88
N MET A 144 -4.20 8.41 13.69
CA MET A 144 -5.42 9.22 13.56
C MET A 144 -5.15 10.71 13.77
N ARG A 145 -4.34 11.07 14.77
CA ARG A 145 -3.97 12.48 15.01
C ARG A 145 -3.23 13.06 13.80
N GLU A 146 -2.29 12.30 13.23
CA GLU A 146 -1.55 12.70 12.04
C GLU A 146 -2.44 12.79 10.80
N LEU A 147 -3.36 11.84 10.63
CA LEU A 147 -4.32 11.81 9.54
C LEU A 147 -5.25 13.02 9.58
N LEU A 148 -5.72 13.39 10.78
CA LEU A 148 -6.67 14.48 11.00
C LEU A 148 -6.01 15.84 11.24
N SER A 149 -4.71 15.87 11.53
CA SER A 149 -3.94 17.11 11.56
C SER A 149 -3.70 17.57 10.12
N ILE A 150 -4.61 18.39 9.61
CA ILE A 150 -4.35 19.17 8.40
C ILE A 150 -3.26 20.19 8.77
N SER A 151 -2.00 19.88 8.53
CA SER A 151 -1.03 20.94 8.29
C SER A 151 -1.21 21.40 6.84
N ALA A 152 -1.88 22.55 6.68
CA ALA A 152 -1.69 23.41 5.52
C ALA A 152 -0.17 23.65 5.31
N PRO A 153 0.28 23.91 4.07
CA PRO A 153 1.62 23.56 3.62
C PRO A 153 2.68 24.15 4.53
N HIS A 154 3.76 23.39 4.71
CA HIS A 154 5.02 23.73 5.39
C HIS A 154 5.36 25.25 5.24
N GLY A 155 4.81 26.06 6.14
CA GLY A 155 5.05 27.48 6.25
C GLY A 155 6.17 27.66 7.26
N GLN A 156 7.39 27.39 6.82
CA GLN A 156 8.58 27.63 7.60
C GLN A 156 8.75 29.16 7.76
N PRO A 157 8.89 29.70 8.99
CA PRO A 157 9.29 31.09 9.17
C PRO A 157 10.79 31.19 8.91
N ASP A 158 11.18 31.25 7.64
CA ASP A 158 12.56 31.53 7.27
C ASP A 158 12.85 33.02 7.44
N GLY A 159 13.41 33.35 8.61
CA GLY A 159 14.30 34.48 8.75
C GLY A 159 15.70 34.09 8.29
N HIS A 160 16.25 34.90 7.38
CA HIS A 160 17.66 35.07 6.97
C HIS A 160 18.04 34.56 5.56
N GLY A 161 18.06 35.51 4.63
CA GLY A 161 19.34 35.96 4.08
C GLY A 161 19.89 35.26 2.83
N ALA A 162 19.48 35.80 1.67
CA ALA A 162 20.30 36.10 0.49
C ALA A 162 21.12 34.97 -0.19
N GLY A 163 20.74 34.66 -1.45
CA GLY A 163 21.68 34.17 -2.46
C GLY A 163 21.09 33.31 -3.57
N GLY A 164 20.71 33.95 -4.69
CA GLY A 164 21.04 33.48 -6.05
C GLY A 164 20.42 32.20 -6.64
N GLU A 165 19.65 32.44 -7.71
CA GLU A 165 19.51 31.62 -8.93
C GLU A 165 18.36 30.60 -9.04
N ALA A 166 17.63 30.80 -10.14
CA ALA A 166 16.41 30.15 -10.52
C ALA A 166 16.66 28.89 -11.36
N SER A 167 15.90 27.82 -11.10
CA SER A 167 15.45 26.88 -12.14
C SER A 167 14.31 25.98 -11.62
N ASN A 168 13.10 26.35 -12.07
CA ASN A 168 11.99 25.53 -12.53
C ASN A 168 11.93 24.02 -12.18
N GLY A 169 10.82 23.58 -11.57
CA GLY A 169 10.35 22.19 -11.61
C GLY A 169 9.79 21.65 -10.30
N GLN A 170 8.47 21.79 -10.09
CA GLN A 170 7.74 21.25 -8.94
C GLN A 170 7.92 19.73 -8.78
N HIS A 171 8.28 19.27 -7.58
CA HIS A 171 7.94 17.93 -7.11
C HIS A 171 7.27 18.02 -5.73
N ALA A 172 5.99 17.68 -5.73
CA ALA A 172 5.15 17.52 -4.57
C ALA A 172 5.70 16.44 -3.62
N SER A 173 5.45 16.63 -2.33
CA SER A 173 5.80 15.78 -1.18
C SER A 173 6.18 14.34 -1.53
N THR A 174 7.47 14.08 -1.56
CA THR A 174 8.02 12.74 -1.76
C THR A 174 7.96 11.95 -0.44
N PRO A 175 7.35 10.75 -0.39
CA PRO A 175 7.34 9.91 0.81
C PRO A 175 8.76 9.48 1.25
N GLY A 176 8.95 9.23 2.54
CA GLY A 176 10.27 8.98 3.15
C GLY A 176 11.08 7.80 2.58
N TRP A 177 10.43 6.81 1.95
CA TRP A 177 11.14 5.71 1.27
C TRP A 177 11.87 6.17 0.00
N MET A 178 11.43 7.25 -0.64
CA MET A 178 12.13 7.84 -1.79
C MET A 178 13.32 8.72 -1.36
N ALA A 179 13.35 9.18 -0.11
CA ALA A 179 14.50 9.88 0.47
C ALA A 179 15.66 8.93 0.80
N ALA A 180 15.37 7.63 0.98
CA ALA A 180 16.37 6.59 1.17
C ALA A 180 16.94 6.03 -0.15
N ALA A 181 16.40 6.44 -1.31
CA ALA A 181 16.90 6.03 -2.60
C ALA A 181 18.24 6.72 -2.91
N PRO A 182 19.32 5.99 -3.23
CA PRO A 182 20.57 6.60 -3.65
C PRO A 182 20.33 7.41 -4.93
N LYS A 183 20.61 8.72 -4.88
CA LYS A 183 20.47 9.66 -6.01
C LYS A 183 21.60 9.50 -7.03
N GLY A 184 21.93 8.27 -7.40
CA GLY A 184 22.82 7.99 -8.51
C GLY A 184 22.07 8.14 -9.83
N GLU A 185 22.62 8.89 -10.77
CA GLU A 185 22.12 8.95 -12.14
C GLU A 185 22.15 7.55 -12.77
N LEU A 186 21.00 6.87 -12.78
CA LEU A 186 20.80 5.62 -13.54
C LEU A 186 20.48 5.93 -15.01
N TYR A 187 21.25 6.81 -15.64
CA TYR A 187 21.19 7.03 -17.09
C TYR A 187 22.50 6.55 -17.71
N VAL A 188 22.50 5.31 -18.20
CA VAL A 188 23.57 4.83 -19.08
C VAL A 188 23.17 5.20 -20.49
N ASP A 189 23.83 6.21 -21.04
CA ASP A 189 23.61 6.63 -22.42
C ASP A 189 24.14 5.53 -23.36
N ARG A 190 23.22 4.75 -23.94
CA ARG A 190 23.52 3.54 -24.75
C ARG A 190 24.43 3.84 -25.96
N ARG A 191 24.53 5.11 -26.37
CA ARG A 191 25.39 5.54 -27.48
C ARG A 191 26.86 5.69 -27.08
N VAL A 192 27.17 5.93 -25.80
CA VAL A 192 28.54 6.02 -25.28
C VAL A 192 29.09 4.62 -24.99
N ALA A 193 28.25 3.72 -24.48
CA ALA A 193 28.64 2.32 -24.18
C ALA A 193 29.05 1.49 -25.41
N ALA A 194 28.85 1.99 -26.64
CA ALA A 194 29.25 1.33 -27.87
C ALA A 194 30.62 1.82 -28.41
N SER A 195 31.28 2.77 -27.75
CA SER A 195 32.52 3.39 -28.28
C SER A 195 33.76 3.26 -27.38
N ASP A 196 33.65 2.62 -26.21
CA ASP A 196 34.80 2.39 -25.33
C ASP A 196 35.09 0.90 -25.18
N ASP A 197 36.11 0.45 -25.92
CA ASP A 197 36.75 -0.87 -25.82
C ASP A 197 37.74 -0.92 -24.64
N ASP A 198 37.42 -0.27 -23.51
CA ASP A 198 38.30 -0.17 -22.36
C ASP A 198 37.67 -0.74 -21.07
N ALA A 199 38.45 -1.62 -20.45
CA ALA A 199 38.07 -2.59 -19.46
C ALA A 199 37.80 -2.00 -18.06
N SER A 200 36.75 -1.21 -17.92
CA SER A 200 36.27 -0.76 -16.61
C SER A 200 34.78 -1.02 -16.44
N SER A 201 34.43 -2.31 -16.34
CA SER A 201 33.16 -2.69 -15.71
C SER A 201 33.21 -2.24 -14.24
N PRO A 202 32.12 -1.69 -13.67
CA PRO A 202 32.07 -1.35 -12.26
C PRO A 202 32.44 -2.59 -11.45
N ALA A 203 33.29 -2.44 -10.43
CA ALA A 203 33.74 -3.54 -9.60
C ALA A 203 32.53 -4.27 -8.99
N TYR A 204 32.16 -5.38 -9.61
CA TYR A 204 31.07 -6.21 -9.14
C TYR A 204 31.45 -6.75 -7.77
N PRO A 205 30.54 -6.71 -6.78
CA PRO A 205 30.83 -7.21 -5.45
C PRO A 205 31.34 -8.64 -5.52
N GLU A 206 32.37 -9.00 -4.74
CA GLU A 206 33.00 -10.32 -4.79
C GLU A 206 31.99 -11.47 -4.63
N ARG A 207 30.93 -11.27 -3.83
CA ARG A 207 29.85 -12.25 -3.67
C ARG A 207 29.13 -12.55 -4.98
N PHE A 208 28.94 -11.53 -5.82
CA PHE A 208 28.29 -11.71 -7.11
C PHE A 208 29.19 -12.46 -8.10
N ALA A 209 30.51 -12.18 -8.09
CA ALA A 209 31.46 -12.93 -8.89
C ALA A 209 31.51 -14.42 -8.48
N GLN A 210 31.41 -14.73 -7.17
CA GLN A 210 31.29 -16.09 -6.67
C GLN A 210 30.00 -16.76 -7.14
N ILE A 211 28.86 -16.05 -7.13
CA ILE A 211 27.58 -16.57 -7.63
C ILE A 211 27.67 -16.88 -9.13
N ILE A 212 28.23 -15.98 -9.94
CA ILE A 212 28.39 -16.19 -11.38
C ILE A 212 29.24 -17.45 -11.64
N ARG A 213 30.34 -17.62 -10.89
CA ARG A 213 31.16 -18.84 -11.00
C ARG A 213 30.36 -20.08 -10.62
N ALA A 214 29.68 -20.08 -9.48
CA ALA A 214 28.87 -21.22 -9.04
C ALA A 214 27.81 -21.61 -10.08
N VAL A 215 27.15 -20.64 -10.72
CA VAL A 215 26.21 -20.88 -11.81
C VAL A 215 26.90 -21.45 -13.05
N GLN A 216 28.09 -20.97 -13.40
CA GLN A 216 28.84 -21.44 -14.57
C GLN A 216 29.49 -22.81 -14.37
N THR A 217 29.90 -23.15 -13.14
CA THR A 217 30.54 -24.42 -12.78
C THR A 217 29.55 -25.49 -12.33
N GLY A 218 28.29 -25.11 -12.09
CA GLY A 218 27.25 -26.00 -11.57
C GLY A 218 27.42 -26.32 -10.08
N GLU A 219 28.16 -25.50 -9.35
CA GLU A 219 28.28 -25.64 -7.89
C GLU A 219 27.04 -25.06 -7.18
N PRO A 220 26.58 -25.69 -6.09
CA PRO A 220 25.44 -25.20 -5.32
C PRO A 220 25.75 -23.84 -4.69
N VAL A 221 24.87 -22.86 -4.88
CA VAL A 221 25.01 -21.52 -4.29
C VAL A 221 24.66 -21.59 -2.81
N GLU A 222 25.59 -21.21 -1.93
CA GLU A 222 25.37 -21.24 -0.48
C GLU A 222 24.12 -20.45 -0.07
N GLY A 223 23.22 -21.12 0.65
CA GLY A 223 21.98 -20.56 1.20
C GLY A 223 20.72 -20.78 0.35
N ILE A 224 20.82 -21.37 -0.85
CA ILE A 224 19.66 -21.72 -1.67
C ILE A 224 19.37 -23.21 -1.52
N VAL A 225 18.21 -23.56 -0.94
CA VAL A 225 17.73 -24.93 -0.89
C VAL A 225 17.10 -25.28 -2.23
N GLU A 226 17.54 -26.38 -2.84
CA GLU A 226 16.98 -26.87 -4.09
C GLU A 226 15.52 -27.26 -3.89
N ILE A 227 14.62 -26.68 -4.69
CA ILE A 227 13.20 -27.02 -4.67
C ILE A 227 13.03 -28.27 -5.54
N PRO A 228 12.67 -29.43 -4.97
CA PRO A 228 12.43 -30.62 -5.78
C PRO A 228 11.24 -30.40 -6.72
N ASP A 229 11.40 -30.75 -7.99
CA ASP A 229 10.37 -30.71 -9.04
C ASP A 229 9.35 -31.87 -8.90
N ILE A 230 8.90 -32.14 -7.68
CA ILE A 230 7.85 -33.11 -7.40
C ILE A 230 6.86 -32.52 -6.39
N VAL A 231 5.62 -32.29 -6.86
CA VAL A 231 4.49 -32.04 -5.98
C VAL A 231 4.20 -33.34 -5.22
N ALA A 232 4.40 -33.33 -3.90
CA ALA A 232 3.94 -34.42 -3.05
C ALA A 232 2.40 -34.51 -3.14
N ARG A 233 1.88 -35.41 -3.98
CA ARG A 233 0.46 -35.79 -3.92
C ARG A 233 0.25 -36.49 -2.59
N ASN A 234 -0.55 -35.87 -1.74
CA ASN A 234 -1.04 -36.49 -0.51
C ASN A 234 -1.72 -37.85 -0.87
N PRO A 235 -1.28 -38.99 -0.30
CA PRO A 235 -1.82 -40.31 -0.66
C PRO A 235 -3.26 -40.57 -0.15
N GLU A 236 -3.84 -39.67 0.65
CA GLU A 236 -5.14 -39.88 1.32
C GLU A 236 -6.37 -39.46 0.47
N VAL A 237 -6.21 -39.03 -0.78
CA VAL A 237 -7.35 -38.70 -1.65
C VAL A 237 -7.94 -39.98 -2.25
N HIS A 238 -8.62 -40.78 -1.42
CA HIS A 238 -9.52 -41.83 -1.89
C HIS A 238 -10.68 -41.19 -2.66
N SER A 239 -10.62 -41.27 -3.99
CA SER A 239 -11.73 -40.96 -4.88
C SER A 239 -12.77 -42.08 -4.76
N VAL A 240 -13.72 -41.93 -3.84
CA VAL A 240 -14.97 -42.71 -3.86
C VAL A 240 -15.80 -42.20 -5.04
N ILE A 241 -15.68 -42.88 -6.17
CA ILE A 241 -16.65 -42.85 -7.25
C ILE A 241 -17.43 -44.15 -7.11
N GLN A 242 -18.51 -44.11 -6.32
CA GLN A 242 -19.42 -45.25 -6.21
C GLN A 242 -20.29 -45.23 -7.47
N SER A 243 -19.97 -46.12 -8.41
CA SER A 243 -20.75 -46.32 -9.63
C SER A 243 -22.08 -47.01 -9.28
N ASP A 244 -23.18 -46.32 -9.57
CA ASP A 244 -24.52 -46.91 -9.68
C ASP A 244 -24.49 -48.05 -10.71
N ALA A 245 -24.66 -49.28 -10.24
CA ALA A 245 -24.89 -50.44 -11.09
C ALA A 245 -26.41 -50.61 -11.25
N VAL A 246 -26.92 -50.12 -12.38
CA VAL A 246 -28.13 -50.64 -13.03
C VAL A 246 -27.85 -52.07 -13.45
N THR A 247 -28.63 -53.02 -12.93
CA THR A 247 -29.28 -54.13 -13.66
C THR A 247 -30.20 -54.88 -12.70
#